data_AF-A0A060Y0U4-F1
#
_entry.id   AF-A0A060Y0U4-F1
#
_cell.length_a   1.000
_cell.length_b   1.000
_cell.length_c   1.000
_cell.angle_alpha   90.00
_cell.angle_beta   90.00
_cell.angle_gamma   90.00
#
_symmetry.space_group_name_H-M   'P 1'
#
loop_
_entity.id
_entity.type
_entity.pdbx_description
1 polymer ?
#
loop_
_entity_poly.entity_id
_entity_poly.type
_entity_poly.pdbx_seq_one_letter_code
_entity_poly.pdbx_strand_id
1 'polypeptide(L)'
;MIVSFCGVISYLKCFSHTHTHTHTHTHTVGVICAAQMPEGAWWRAQVMGYYEETKEVELCYVDYGGYVLVKIDTLRQIRSDFVALPFQGSEAILEHIAPLPGEEGFSVAAKSALEEMTQGLPLLAQVTSCHTSGIPLVQIWKTEGEELVSVNRALVDNGLCSWVDCL
;
A
#
# COMPACT_ATOMS: atom_id res chain seq x y z
N MET A 1 3.77 12.12 -2.22
CA MET A 1 2.67 11.15 -2.45
C MET A 1 3.12 9.79 -1.91
N ILE A 2 2.33 9.11 -1.06
CA ILE A 2 2.68 7.77 -0.54
C ILE A 2 2.26 6.70 -1.55
N VAL A 3 3.14 5.76 -1.85
CA VAL A 3 2.93 4.60 -2.73
C VAL A 3 3.30 3.32 -2.00
N SER A 4 2.70 2.20 -2.41
CA SER A 4 3.05 0.86 -1.91
C SER A 4 3.71 0.06 -3.03
N PHE A 5 4.91 -0.47 -2.77
CA PHE A 5 5.53 -1.44 -3.65
C PHE A 5 5.19 -2.85 -3.16
N CYS A 6 4.65 -3.68 -4.05
CA CYS A 6 4.43 -5.10 -3.81
C CYS A 6 5.49 -5.89 -4.60
N GLY A 7 6.35 -6.63 -3.90
CA GLY A 7 7.21 -7.62 -4.53
C GLY A 7 6.36 -8.72 -5.18
N VAL A 8 6.63 -9.07 -6.44
CA VAL A 8 5.85 -10.05 -7.22
C VAL A 8 5.92 -11.45 -6.58
N ILE A 9 5.06 -11.76 -5.61
CA ILE A 9 4.88 -13.12 -5.08
C ILE A 9 3.39 -13.39 -4.84
N SER A 10 2.78 -14.18 -5.72
CA SER A 10 1.38 -14.60 -5.65
C SER A 10 1.23 -15.93 -4.90
N TYR A 11 1.10 -15.92 -3.57
CA TYR A 11 0.76 -17.14 -2.83
C TYR A 11 -0.22 -16.89 -1.68
N LEU A 12 -1.47 -16.54 -2.01
CA LEU A 12 -2.58 -16.52 -1.05
C LEU A 12 -3.84 -17.18 -1.64
N LYS A 13 -3.71 -18.42 -2.14
CA LYS A 13 -4.88 -19.27 -2.50
C LYS A 13 -5.25 -20.32 -1.43
N CYS A 14 -4.59 -20.32 -0.27
CA CYS A 14 -4.71 -21.42 0.70
C CYS A 14 -5.66 -21.19 1.89
N PHE A 15 -6.38 -20.06 1.96
CA PHE A 15 -7.29 -19.75 3.07
C PHE A 15 -8.71 -20.32 2.93
N SER A 16 -8.96 -21.23 1.98
CA SER A 16 -10.30 -21.80 1.73
C SER A 16 -10.87 -22.68 2.86
N HIS A 17 -10.13 -22.92 3.94
CA HIS A 17 -10.62 -23.69 5.08
C HIS A 17 -11.26 -22.78 6.13
N THR A 18 -12.59 -22.69 6.09
CA THR A 18 -13.46 -21.85 6.93
C THR A 18 -13.59 -22.32 8.40
N HIS A 19 -12.72 -23.19 8.90
CA HIS A 19 -12.78 -23.77 10.25
C HIS A 19 -11.75 -23.16 11.21
N THR A 20 -11.53 -21.85 11.13
CA THR A 20 -10.75 -21.10 12.12
C THR A 20 -11.70 -20.27 12.98
N HIS A 21 -11.70 -20.52 14.29
CA HIS A 21 -12.50 -19.78 15.26
C HIS A 21 -12.21 -18.28 15.19
N THR A 22 -13.25 -17.45 15.34
CA THR A 22 -13.10 -16.01 15.57
C THR A 22 -12.33 -15.82 16.87
N HIS A 23 -11.07 -15.39 16.79
CA HIS A 23 -10.22 -15.22 17.96
C HIS A 23 -10.57 -13.90 18.65
N THR A 24 -10.57 -13.91 19.98
CA THR A 24 -11.06 -12.80 20.84
C THR A 24 -10.18 -11.54 20.85
N HIS A 25 -9.11 -11.49 20.05
CA HIS A 25 -8.06 -10.45 20.09
C HIS A 25 -7.79 -9.78 18.73
N THR A 26 -8.66 -9.94 17.73
CA THR A 26 -8.50 -9.35 16.39
C THR A 26 -8.67 -7.82 16.34
N HIS A 27 -8.81 -7.16 17.50
CA HIS A 27 -8.93 -5.70 17.63
C HIS A 27 -7.66 -5.02 18.14
N THR A 28 -6.64 -5.77 18.56
CA THR A 28 -5.41 -5.17 19.10
C THR A 28 -4.52 -4.64 17.98
N VAL A 29 -4.14 -3.36 18.05
CA VAL A 29 -3.21 -2.72 17.11
C VAL A 29 -1.91 -3.51 16.99
N GLY A 30 -1.45 -3.70 15.76
CA GLY A 30 -0.25 -4.46 15.42
C GLY A 30 -0.48 -5.96 15.16
N VAL A 31 -1.64 -6.51 15.54
CA VAL A 31 -1.97 -7.93 15.30
C VAL A 31 -2.16 -8.20 13.80
N ILE A 32 -1.63 -9.33 13.33
CA ILE A 32 -1.85 -9.82 11.97
C ILE A 32 -3.08 -10.72 11.94
N CYS A 33 -3.95 -10.49 10.97
CA CYS A 33 -5.17 -11.25 10.74
C CYS A 33 -5.34 -11.58 9.24
N ALA A 34 -6.32 -12.42 8.94
CA ALA A 34 -6.82 -12.63 7.60
C ALA A 34 -8.10 -11.81 7.40
N ALA A 35 -8.15 -11.04 6.32
CA ALA A 35 -9.32 -10.26 5.90
C ALA A 35 -9.77 -10.72 4.52
N GLN A 36 -11.09 -10.79 4.32
CA GLN A 36 -11.67 -11.22 3.05
C GLN A 36 -11.88 -10.02 2.13
N MET A 37 -11.41 -10.14 0.90
CA MET A 37 -11.63 -9.19 -0.17
C MET A 37 -13.02 -9.39 -0.83
N PRO A 38 -13.58 -8.37 -1.51
CA PRO A 38 -14.86 -8.49 -2.22
C PRO A 38 -14.94 -9.67 -3.19
N GLU A 39 -13.83 -10.03 -3.84
CA GLU A 39 -13.71 -11.19 -4.74
C GLU A 39 -13.64 -12.55 -4.01
N GLY A 40 -13.73 -12.55 -2.68
CA GLY A 40 -13.77 -13.76 -1.84
C GLY A 40 -12.40 -14.32 -1.44
N ALA A 41 -11.31 -13.77 -1.97
CA ALA A 41 -9.94 -14.11 -1.56
C ALA A 41 -9.64 -13.60 -0.14
N TRP A 42 -8.73 -14.27 0.57
CA TRP A 42 -8.28 -13.85 1.90
C TRP A 42 -6.86 -13.33 1.84
N TRP A 43 -6.66 -12.13 2.38
CA TRP A 43 -5.38 -11.44 2.39
C TRP A 43 -4.86 -11.27 3.81
N ARG A 44 -3.53 -11.16 3.95
CA ARG A 44 -2.91 -10.82 5.24
C ARG A 44 -3.11 -9.32 5.49
N ALA A 45 -3.53 -8.98 6.70
CA ALA A 45 -3.72 -7.60 7.10
C ALA A 45 -3.19 -7.38 8.53
N GLN A 46 -2.78 -6.16 8.82
CA GLN A 46 -2.40 -5.72 10.16
C GLN A 46 -3.45 -4.75 10.70
N VAL A 47 -3.82 -4.92 11.97
CA VAL A 47 -4.71 -4.00 12.67
C VAL A 47 -3.99 -2.68 12.93
N MET A 48 -4.54 -1.60 12.40
CA MET A 48 -4.04 -0.23 12.56
C MET A 48 -4.81 0.54 13.63
N GLY A 49 -6.10 0.24 13.79
CA GLY A 49 -6.99 0.88 14.76
C GLY A 49 -8.26 0.08 15.03
N TYR A 50 -8.90 0.34 16.16
CA TYR A 50 -10.18 -0.26 16.54
C TYR A 50 -11.15 0.80 17.03
N TYR A 51 -12.35 0.79 16.46
CA TYR A 51 -13.46 1.69 16.78
C TYR A 51 -14.55 0.88 17.49
N GLU A 52 -14.56 0.95 18.82
CA GLU A 52 -15.43 0.13 19.67
C GLU A 52 -16.93 0.41 19.42
N GLU A 53 -17.30 1.68 19.27
CA GLU A 53 -18.69 2.11 19.07
C GLU A 53 -19.33 1.48 17.82
N THR A 54 -18.58 1.40 16.72
CA THR A 54 -19.05 0.86 15.45
C THR A 54 -18.66 -0.61 15.24
N LYS A 55 -17.84 -1.17 16.13
CA LYS A 55 -17.20 -2.49 16.01
C LYS A 55 -16.41 -2.65 14.71
N GLU A 56 -15.73 -1.59 14.31
CA GLU A 56 -14.91 -1.55 13.10
C GLU A 56 -13.43 -1.58 13.42
N VAL A 57 -12.66 -2.18 12.53
CA VAL A 57 -11.21 -2.30 12.62
C VAL A 57 -10.63 -1.66 11.36
N GLU A 58 -9.72 -0.72 11.55
CA GLU A 58 -8.89 -0.22 10.46
C GLU A 58 -7.74 -1.20 10.23
N LEU A 59 -7.56 -1.60 8.99
CA LEU A 59 -6.58 -2.57 8.56
C LEU A 59 -5.66 -1.98 7.50
N CYS A 60 -4.39 -2.42 7.49
CA CYS A 60 -3.48 -2.27 6.36
C CYS A 60 -3.19 -3.64 5.74
N TYR A 61 -3.34 -3.80 4.43
CA TYR A 61 -2.98 -5.06 3.77
C TYR A 61 -1.45 -5.16 3.63
N VAL A 62 -0.82 -6.00 4.44
CA VAL A 62 0.66 -6.01 4.57
C VAL A 62 1.42 -6.47 3.32
N ASP A 63 0.73 -7.11 2.37
CA ASP A 63 1.35 -7.58 1.13
C ASP A 63 1.15 -6.65 -0.06
N TYR A 64 0.15 -5.78 0.00
CA TYR A 64 -0.26 -4.94 -1.13
C TYR A 64 -0.27 -3.45 -0.78
N GLY A 65 -0.28 -3.11 0.51
CA GLY A 65 -0.58 -1.79 1.04
C GLY A 65 -2.06 -1.46 0.97
N GLY A 66 -2.39 -0.21 1.28
CA GLY A 66 -3.78 0.27 1.30
C GLY A 66 -4.48 -0.05 2.62
N TYR A 67 -5.40 0.85 2.97
CA TYR A 67 -6.11 0.85 4.24
C TYR A 67 -7.60 0.59 3.99
N VAL A 68 -8.23 -0.19 4.88
CA VAL A 68 -9.66 -0.48 4.81
C VAL A 68 -10.26 -0.50 6.20
N LEU A 69 -11.53 -0.09 6.27
CA LEU A 69 -12.35 -0.20 7.47
C LEU A 69 -13.35 -1.34 7.30
N VAL A 70 -13.31 -2.33 8.19
CA VAL A 70 -14.19 -3.52 8.14
C VAL A 70 -14.75 -3.86 9.50
N LYS A 71 -15.87 -4.62 9.54
CA LYS A 71 -16.41 -5.14 10.80
C LYS A 71 -15.51 -6.22 11.38
N ILE A 72 -15.29 -6.19 12.69
CA ILE A 72 -14.40 -7.13 13.40
C ILE A 72 -14.79 -8.61 13.20
N ASP A 73 -16.07 -8.90 13.03
CA ASP A 73 -16.61 -10.26 12.84
C ASP A 73 -16.32 -10.86 11.45
N THR A 74 -15.88 -10.03 10.50
CA THR A 74 -15.39 -10.48 9.19
C THR A 74 -13.95 -11.00 9.24
N LEU A 75 -13.20 -10.66 10.30
CA LEU A 75 -11.79 -11.02 10.45
C LEU A 75 -11.62 -12.46 10.92
N ARG A 76 -10.51 -13.08 10.51
CA ARG A 76 -10.11 -14.40 10.98
C ARG A 76 -8.69 -14.35 11.50
N GLN A 77 -8.41 -15.21 12.47
CA GLN A 77 -7.04 -15.45 12.90
C GLN A 77 -6.26 -16.04 11.74
N ILE A 78 -5.07 -15.50 11.51
CA ILE A 78 -4.12 -16.07 10.56
C ILE A 78 -3.35 -17.22 11.22
N ARG A 79 -3.14 -18.32 10.50
CA ARG A 79 -2.27 -19.39 10.99
C ARG A 79 -0.82 -18.91 11.00
N SER A 80 -0.05 -19.34 11.99
CA SER A 80 1.33 -18.88 12.20
C SER A 80 2.27 -19.17 11.02
N ASP A 81 2.03 -20.23 10.25
CA ASP A 81 2.81 -20.55 9.05
C ASP A 81 2.67 -19.48 7.94
N PHE A 82 1.55 -18.77 7.87
CA PHE A 82 1.37 -17.64 6.95
C PHE A 82 1.97 -16.32 7.48
N VAL A 83 2.38 -16.27 8.76
CA VAL A 83 3.06 -15.10 9.34
C VAL A 83 4.57 -15.16 9.10
N ALA A 84 5.11 -16.35 8.82
CA ALA A 84 6.54 -16.55 8.60
C ALA A 84 7.08 -15.82 7.35
N LEU A 85 6.22 -15.55 6.35
CA LEU A 85 6.60 -14.76 5.19
C LEU A 85 6.72 -13.27 5.58
N PRO A 86 7.83 -12.57 5.26
CA PRO A 86 7.93 -11.12 5.46
C PRO A 86 6.79 -10.37 4.76
N PHE A 87 6.48 -9.16 5.21
CA PHE A 87 5.51 -8.32 4.51
C PHE A 87 6.04 -7.97 3.12
N GLN A 88 5.18 -8.12 2.12
CA GLN A 88 5.56 -7.89 0.72
C GLN A 88 5.27 -6.45 0.26
N GLY A 89 4.42 -5.74 1.00
CA GLY A 89 4.12 -4.33 0.79
C GLY A 89 5.10 -3.44 1.55
N SER A 90 5.71 -2.49 0.86
CA SER A 90 6.50 -1.42 1.47
C SER A 90 5.96 -0.07 1.07
N GLU A 91 5.60 0.75 2.07
CA GLU A 91 5.28 2.15 1.84
C GLU A 91 6.54 2.94 1.46
N ALA A 92 6.36 3.92 0.59
CA ALA A 92 7.39 4.87 0.20
C ALA A 92 6.77 6.20 -0.21
N ILE A 93 7.56 7.27 -0.21
CA ILE A 93 7.14 8.61 -0.64
C ILE A 93 7.84 8.94 -1.95
N LEU A 94 7.07 9.29 -2.99
CA LEU A 94 7.66 9.84 -4.21
C LEU A 94 8.29 11.21 -3.92
N GLU A 95 9.61 11.29 -4.10
CA GLU A 95 10.40 12.49 -3.87
C GLU A 95 10.25 13.49 -5.02
N HIS A 96 10.58 14.76 -4.73
CA HIS A 96 10.63 15.87 -5.67
C HIS A 96 9.31 16.26 -6.33
N ILE A 97 8.17 15.73 -5.84
CA ILE A 97 6.85 16.12 -6.32
C ILE A 97 5.99 16.67 -5.17
N ALA A 98 5.26 17.74 -5.47
CA ALA A 98 4.28 18.35 -4.60
C ALA A 98 2.95 18.57 -5.36
N PRO A 99 1.82 18.76 -4.65
CA PRO A 99 0.60 19.27 -5.26
C PRO A 99 0.85 20.56 -6.06
N LEU A 100 -0.05 20.85 -7.01
CA LEU A 100 0.02 22.11 -7.76
C LEU A 100 -0.21 23.32 -6.82
N PRO A 101 0.30 24.52 -7.16
CA PRO A 101 0.17 25.68 -6.28
C PRO A 101 -1.30 26.02 -6.00
N GLY A 102 -1.64 26.17 -4.72
CA GLY A 102 -3.00 26.44 -4.26
C GLY A 102 -3.85 25.19 -3.98
N GLU A 103 -3.33 23.99 -4.26
CA GLU A 103 -4.00 22.73 -3.93
C GLU A 103 -3.55 22.21 -2.55
N GLU A 104 -4.48 21.72 -1.74
CA GLU A 104 -4.18 21.12 -0.42
C GLU A 104 -3.59 19.70 -0.53
N GLY A 105 -3.70 19.06 -1.70
CA GLY A 105 -3.24 17.69 -1.91
C GLY A 105 -3.16 17.32 -3.39
N PHE A 106 -2.59 16.15 -3.67
CA PHE A 106 -2.50 15.66 -5.05
C PHE A 106 -3.91 15.40 -5.62
N SER A 107 -4.16 15.95 -6.80
CA SER A 107 -5.44 15.82 -7.49
C SER A 107 -5.75 14.37 -7.85
N VAL A 108 -7.03 14.08 -8.13
CA VAL A 108 -7.46 12.76 -8.61
C VAL A 108 -6.74 12.41 -9.92
N ALA A 109 -6.60 13.37 -10.83
CA ALA A 109 -5.90 13.18 -12.09
C ALA A 109 -4.42 12.80 -11.88
N ALA A 110 -3.73 13.43 -10.93
CA ALA A 110 -2.34 13.08 -10.60
C ALA A 110 -2.21 11.64 -10.07
N LYS A 111 -3.14 11.23 -9.19
CA LYS A 111 -3.18 9.87 -8.63
C LYS A 111 -3.46 8.82 -9.71
N SER A 112 -4.46 9.07 -10.56
CA SER A 112 -4.82 8.17 -11.66
C SER A 112 -3.70 8.04 -12.69
N ALA A 113 -3.02 9.13 -13.04
CA ALA A 113 -1.88 9.08 -13.95
C ALA A 113 -0.70 8.29 -13.35
N LEU A 114 -0.42 8.44 -12.06
CA LEU A 114 0.59 7.62 -11.41
C LEU A 114 0.23 6.14 -11.47
N GLU A 115 -1.01 5.79 -11.15
CA GLU A 115 -1.51 4.41 -11.22
C GLU A 115 -1.35 3.85 -12.64
N GLU A 116 -1.79 4.57 -13.67
CA GLU A 116 -1.63 4.16 -15.07
C GLU A 116 -0.15 3.98 -15.48
N MET A 117 0.74 4.84 -15.00
CA MET A 117 2.17 4.75 -15.30
C MET A 117 2.88 3.60 -14.58
N THR A 118 2.29 3.00 -13.54
CA THR A 118 2.98 2.07 -12.63
C THR A 118 2.31 0.71 -12.49
N GLN A 119 1.01 0.62 -12.72
CA GLN A 119 0.22 -0.56 -12.43
C GLN A 119 0.65 -1.75 -13.31
N GLY A 120 0.97 -2.86 -12.66
CA GLY A 120 1.33 -4.11 -13.34
C GLY A 120 2.68 -4.07 -14.05
N LEU A 121 3.50 -3.04 -13.83
CA LEU A 121 4.80 -2.88 -14.47
C LEU A 121 5.94 -3.15 -13.49
N PRO A 122 7.03 -3.77 -13.94
CA PRO A 122 8.28 -3.75 -13.20
C PRO A 122 8.83 -2.33 -13.20
N LEU A 123 9.16 -1.81 -12.01
CA LEU A 123 9.70 -0.48 -11.82
C LEU A 123 11.09 -0.56 -11.20
N LEU A 124 11.94 0.38 -11.56
CA LEU A 124 13.16 0.65 -10.83
C LEU A 124 12.86 1.72 -9.79
N ALA A 125 13.15 1.45 -8.52
CA ALA A 125 13.02 2.41 -7.44
C ALA A 125 14.40 2.67 -6.81
N GLN A 126 14.76 3.94 -6.69
CA GLN A 126 15.97 4.36 -5.98
C GLN A 126 15.55 5.06 -4.70
N VAL A 127 16.02 4.52 -3.56
CA VAL A 127 15.88 5.20 -2.26
C VAL A 127 16.90 6.33 -2.20
N THR A 128 16.42 7.54 -1.97
CA THR A 128 17.24 8.76 -1.93
C THR A 128 17.46 9.25 -0.51
N SER A 129 16.43 9.16 0.33
CA SER A 129 16.45 9.54 1.74
C SER A 129 15.33 8.84 2.53
N CYS A 130 15.14 9.19 3.80
CA CYS A 130 14.05 8.68 4.63
C CYS A 130 13.32 9.83 5.34
N HIS A 131 12.00 9.73 5.40
CA HIS A 131 11.17 10.67 6.13
C HIS A 131 11.36 10.46 7.64
N THR A 132 11.02 11.45 8.45
CA THR A 132 11.14 11.40 9.92
C THR A 132 10.39 10.23 10.56
N SER A 133 9.34 9.72 9.89
CA SER A 133 8.59 8.53 10.30
C SER A 133 9.26 7.20 9.92
N GLY A 134 10.40 7.23 9.23
CA GLY A 134 11.11 6.05 8.74
C GLY A 134 10.66 5.55 7.36
N ILE A 135 9.66 6.20 6.73
CA ILE A 135 9.20 5.84 5.38
C ILE A 135 10.26 6.31 4.35
N PRO A 136 10.73 5.43 3.45
CA PRO A 136 11.73 5.80 2.45
C PRO A 136 11.19 6.81 1.43
N LEU A 137 12.01 7.80 1.07
CA LEU A 137 11.77 8.65 -0.08
C LEU A 137 12.42 8.00 -1.29
N VAL A 138 11.69 7.97 -2.40
CA VAL A 138 12.10 7.27 -3.61
C VAL A 138 11.87 8.11 -4.86
N GLN A 139 12.76 7.91 -5.82
CA GLN A 139 12.50 8.17 -7.22
C GLN A 139 12.19 6.85 -7.92
N ILE A 140 11.25 6.86 -8.85
CA ILE A 140 10.90 5.66 -9.62
C ILE A 140 10.99 5.90 -11.12
N TRP A 141 11.31 4.81 -11.81
CA TRP A 141 11.38 4.77 -13.26
C TRP A 141 10.69 3.53 -13.79
N LYS A 142 10.13 3.68 -14.99
CA LYS A 142 9.57 2.58 -15.79
C LYS A 142 10.35 2.46 -17.10
N THR A 143 10.33 1.28 -17.67
CA THR A 143 10.91 1.04 -18.99
C THR A 143 9.87 1.34 -20.07
N GLU A 144 10.22 2.19 -21.04
CA GLU A 144 9.45 2.43 -22.26
C GLU A 144 10.32 2.11 -23.48
N GLY A 145 10.08 0.98 -24.14
CA GLY A 145 10.98 0.48 -25.18
C GLY A 145 12.35 0.13 -24.60
N GLU A 146 13.41 0.81 -25.06
CA GLU A 146 14.77 0.66 -24.55
C GLU A 146 15.16 1.76 -23.54
N GLU A 147 14.28 2.74 -23.32
CA GLU A 147 14.54 3.91 -22.48
C GLU A 147 14.00 3.72 -21.07
N LEU A 148 14.67 4.37 -20.11
CA LEU A 148 14.25 4.44 -18.72
C LEU A 148 13.63 5.81 -18.45
N VAL A 149 12.32 5.84 -18.21
CA VAL A 149 11.55 7.08 -18.04
C VAL A 149 11.23 7.30 -16.56
N SER A 150 11.59 8.47 -16.03
CA SER A 150 11.25 8.85 -14.65
C SER A 150 9.77 9.16 -14.51
N VAL A 151 9.08 8.44 -13.62
CA VAL A 151 7.65 8.68 -13.35
C VAL A 151 7.46 9.99 -12.59
N ASN A 152 8.32 10.28 -11.60
CA ASN A 152 8.28 11.54 -10.85
C ASN A 152 8.34 12.74 -11.81
N ARG A 153 9.27 12.69 -12.77
CA ARG A 153 9.43 13.75 -13.77
C ARG A 153 8.25 13.80 -14.74
N ALA A 154 7.77 12.65 -15.22
CA ALA A 154 6.62 12.58 -16.11
C ALA A 154 5.35 13.20 -15.48
N LEU A 155 5.12 13.03 -14.18
CA LEU A 155 3.99 13.67 -13.50
C LEU A 155 4.09 15.21 -13.54
N VAL A 156 5.28 15.76 -13.39
CA VAL A 156 5.51 17.21 -13.47
C VAL A 156 5.40 17.71 -14.90
N ASP A 157 6.03 17.03 -15.86
CA ASP A 157 6.05 17.46 -17.27
C ASP A 157 4.64 17.40 -17.89
N ASN A 158 3.76 16.51 -17.39
CA ASN A 158 2.34 16.48 -17.75
C ASN A 158 1.48 17.53 -17.00
N GLY A 159 2.09 18.40 -16.18
CA GLY A 159 1.40 19.45 -15.44
C GLY A 159 0.51 18.94 -14.30
N LEU A 160 0.74 17.72 -13.81
CA LEU A 160 -0.07 17.10 -12.75
C LEU A 160 0.50 17.35 -11.35
N CYS A 161 1.79 17.69 -11.25
CA CYS A 161 2.50 17.97 -10.01
C CYS A 161 3.48 19.13 -10.21
N SER A 162 3.92 19.74 -9.11
CA SER A 162 5.04 20.70 -9.10
C SER A 162 6.32 20.01 -8.69
N TRP A 163 7.44 20.39 -9.31
CA TRP A 163 8.77 19.93 -8.90
C TRP A 163 9.24 20.70 -7.67
N VAL A 164 9.81 19.99 -6.70
CA VAL A 164 10.43 20.57 -5.50
C VAL A 164 11.80 19.94 -5.27
N ASP A 165 12.79 20.70 -4.84
CA ASP A 165 14.17 20.20 -4.68
C ASP A 165 14.38 19.41 -3.38
N CYS A 166 13.46 19.53 -2.43
CA CYS A 166 13.46 18.74 -1.18
C CYS A 166 12.04 18.66 -0.61
N LEU A 167 11.73 17.52 0.00
CA LEU A 167 10.53 17.30 0.82
C LEU A 167 10.88 17.33 2.31
#